data_AF-A0A3D4ZX53-F1
#
_entry.id   AF-A0A3D4ZX53-F1
#
_cell.length_a   1.000
_cell.length_b   1.000
_cell.length_c   1.000
_cell.angle_alpha   90.00
_cell.angle_beta   90.00
_cell.angle_gamma   90.00
#
_symmetry.space_group_name_H-M   'P 1'
#
loop_
_entity.id
_entity.type
_entity.pdbx_description
1 polymer ?
#
loop_
_entity_poly.entity_id
_entity_poly.type
_entity_poly.pdbx_seq_one_letter_code
_entity_poly.pdbx_strand_id
1 'polypeptide(L)'
;MNANNVDVEKLSFEEALEQLEQLVQRLDAGDLPLAEAIDTFRLAMALRTHCAGLLDEAEASIEQLQVQGGEPETTADDARVSGIDYSDNDPFAEADEGEEANPGLFGDNPFGDE
;
A
#
# COMPACT_ATOMS: atom_id res chain seq x y z
N MET A 1 -5.61 31.48 -9.15
CA MET A 1 -4.85 30.63 -10.09
C MET A 1 -5.11 29.18 -9.72
N ASN A 2 -6.05 28.48 -10.38
CA ASN A 2 -6.26 27.04 -10.17
C ASN A 2 -5.72 26.29 -11.39
N ALA A 3 -4.62 25.58 -11.20
CA ALA A 3 -3.81 24.94 -12.25
C ALA A 3 -4.24 23.50 -12.56
N ASN A 4 -5.53 23.17 -12.54
CA ASN A 4 -5.99 21.77 -12.63
C ASN A 4 -6.60 21.39 -14.00
N ASN A 5 -6.24 22.09 -15.08
CA ASN A 5 -6.62 21.66 -16.44
C ASN A 5 -5.56 20.70 -17.01
N VAL A 6 -5.31 19.63 -16.27
CA VAL A 6 -4.40 18.57 -16.72
C VAL A 6 -5.19 17.66 -17.65
N ASP A 7 -4.79 17.61 -18.92
CA ASP A 7 -5.32 16.63 -19.88
C ASP A 7 -4.76 15.24 -19.52
N VAL A 8 -5.40 14.57 -18.55
CA VAL A 8 -4.97 13.27 -18.01
C VAL A 8 -4.74 12.24 -19.12
N GLU A 9 -5.60 12.23 -20.14
CA GLU A 9 -5.55 11.27 -21.26
C GLU A 9 -4.29 11.38 -22.14
N LYS A 10 -3.56 12.49 -22.08
CA LYS A 10 -2.36 12.73 -22.92
C LYS A 10 -1.04 12.45 -22.20
N LEU A 11 -1.10 12.16 -20.89
CA LEU A 11 0.10 11.97 -20.09
C LEU A 11 0.71 10.60 -20.35
N SER A 12 2.04 10.55 -20.34
CA SER A 12 2.75 9.28 -20.21
C SER A 12 2.55 8.68 -18.80
N PHE A 13 2.86 7.39 -18.64
CA PHE A 13 2.73 6.71 -17.35
C PHE A 13 3.53 7.41 -16.24
N GLU A 14 4.79 7.77 -16.53
CA GLU A 14 5.68 8.43 -15.56
C GLU A 14 5.15 9.82 -15.17
N GLU A 15 4.69 10.62 -16.13
CA GLU A 15 4.12 11.95 -15.88
C GLU A 15 2.80 11.89 -15.10
N ALA A 16 1.97 10.88 -15.38
CA ALA A 16 0.71 10.68 -14.66
C ALA A 16 0.96 10.21 -13.22
N LEU A 17 1.97 9.35 -13.02
CA LEU A 17 2.38 8.88 -11.70
C LEU A 17 2.97 10.00 -10.84
N GLU A 18 3.89 10.80 -11.40
CA GLU A 18 4.50 11.93 -10.67
C GLU A 18 3.42 12.93 -10.22
N GLN A 19 2.46 13.26 -11.09
CA GLN A 19 1.36 14.15 -10.74
C GLN A 19 0.45 13.53 -9.68
N LEU A 20 0.19 12.22 -9.74
CA LEU A 20 -0.59 11.53 -8.72
C LEU A 20 0.09 11.61 -7.35
N GLU A 21 1.40 11.37 -7.27
CA GLU A 21 2.18 11.48 -6.03
C GLU A 21 2.12 12.88 -5.43
N GLN A 22 2.27 13.92 -6.27
CA GLN A 22 2.15 15.31 -5.83
C GLN A 22 0.77 15.63 -5.26
N LEU A 23 -0.30 15.15 -5.90
CA LEU A 23 -1.67 15.37 -5.42
C LEU A 23 -1.92 14.63 -4.10
N VAL A 24 -1.45 13.39 -3.97
CA VAL A 24 -1.55 12.61 -2.73
C VAL A 24 -0.80 13.29 -1.61
N GLN A 25 0.42 13.77 -1.85
CA GLN A 25 1.20 14.49 -0.85
C GLN A 25 0.50 15.76 -0.37
N ARG A 26 -0.17 16.49 -1.29
CA ARG A 26 -0.98 17.66 -0.92
C ARG A 26 -2.20 17.30 -0.09
N LEU A 27 -2.87 16.19 -0.39
CA LEU A 27 -4.00 15.69 0.40
C LEU A 27 -3.56 15.25 1.80
N ASP A 28 -2.43 14.57 1.91
CA ASP A 28 -1.86 14.09 3.18
C ASP A 28 -1.42 15.25 4.08
N ALA A 29 -0.89 16.33 3.49
CA ALA A 29 -0.50 17.54 4.22
C ALA A 29 -1.68 18.21 4.96
N GLY A 30 -2.94 17.97 4.56
CA GLY A 30 -4.13 18.41 5.29
C GLY A 30 -4.40 19.92 5.31
N ASP A 31 -3.61 20.74 4.59
CA ASP A 31 -3.74 22.21 4.53
C ASP A 31 -4.79 22.69 3.51
N LEU A 32 -5.36 21.77 2.73
CA LEU A 32 -6.35 22.08 1.69
C LEU A 32 -7.74 22.35 2.28
N PRO A 33 -8.44 23.42 1.84
CA PRO A 33 -9.84 23.58 2.16
C PRO A 33 -10.66 22.45 1.53
N LEU A 34 -11.76 22.08 2.18
CA LEU A 34 -12.59 20.92 1.81
C LEU A 34 -12.97 20.88 0.31
N ALA A 35 -13.34 22.03 -0.26
CA ALA A 35 -13.69 22.12 -1.68
C ALA A 35 -12.51 21.73 -2.59
N GLU A 36 -11.30 22.23 -2.30
CA GLU A 36 -10.10 21.91 -3.06
C GLU A 36 -9.64 20.47 -2.82
N ALA A 37 -9.81 19.94 -1.61
CA ALA A 37 -9.49 18.54 -1.32
C ALA A 37 -10.35 17.59 -2.17
N ILE A 38 -11.63 17.88 -2.34
CA ILE A 38 -12.53 17.09 -3.19
C ILE A 38 -12.09 17.13 -4.66
N ASP A 39 -11.74 18.31 -5.19
CA ASP A 39 -11.30 18.43 -6.58
C ASP A 39 -9.93 17.77 -6.82
N THR A 40 -9.01 17.89 -5.85
CA THR A 40 -7.70 17.21 -5.86
C THR A 40 -7.88 15.69 -5.85
N PHE A 41 -8.79 15.17 -5.03
CA PHE A 41 -9.11 13.74 -4.99
C PHE A 41 -9.70 13.23 -6.30
N ARG A 42 -10.60 13.99 -6.94
CA ARG A 42 -11.17 13.63 -8.25
C ARG A 42 -10.09 13.51 -9.32
N LEU A 43 -9.17 14.48 -9.35
CA LEU A 43 -8.05 14.45 -10.30
C LEU A 43 -7.12 13.25 -10.02
N ALA A 44 -6.81 12.97 -8.75
CA ALA A 44 -6.02 11.81 -8.35
C ALA A 44 -6.67 10.49 -8.80
N MET A 45 -8.00 10.35 -8.69
CA MET A 45 -8.73 9.18 -9.19
C MET A 45 -8.69 9.05 -10.72
N ALA A 46 -8.76 10.16 -11.45
CA ALA A 46 -8.61 10.16 -12.90
C ALA A 46 -7.21 9.69 -13.31
N LEU A 47 -6.16 10.23 -12.69
CA LEU A 47 -4.77 9.83 -12.93
C LEU A 47 -4.53 8.34 -12.61
N ARG A 48 -5.05 7.86 -11.47
CA ARG A 48 -4.98 6.44 -11.10
C ARG A 48 -5.60 5.54 -12.18
N THR A 49 -6.76 5.94 -12.69
CA THR A 49 -7.47 5.17 -13.72
C THR A 49 -6.68 5.15 -15.04
N HIS A 50 -6.09 6.30 -15.41
CA HIS A 50 -5.23 6.40 -16.58
C HIS A 50 -3.99 5.52 -16.48
N CYS A 51 -3.29 5.55 -15.34
CA CYS A 51 -2.12 4.68 -15.10
C CYS A 51 -2.49 3.20 -15.19
N ALA A 52 -3.63 2.80 -14.64
CA ALA A 52 -4.12 1.42 -14.75
C ALA A 52 -4.35 1.02 -16.21
N GLY A 53 -5.01 1.87 -17.00
CA GLY A 53 -5.26 1.60 -18.42
C GLY A 53 -3.98 1.47 -19.25
N LEU A 54 -2.95 2.28 -18.97
CA LEU A 54 -1.65 2.16 -19.64
C LEU A 54 -0.94 0.84 -19.31
N LEU A 55 -1.07 0.36 -18.07
CA LEU A 55 -0.50 -0.94 -17.67
C LEU A 55 -1.25 -2.09 -18.33
N ASP A 56 -2.59 -2.04 -18.39
CA ASP A 56 -3.41 -3.04 -19.07
C ASP A 56 -3.05 -3.13 -20.57
N GLU A 57 -2.83 -1.99 -21.23
CA GLU A 57 -2.44 -1.95 -22.65
C GLU A 57 -1.03 -2.53 -22.88
N ALA A 58 -0.10 -2.26 -21.96
CA ALA A 58 1.24 -2.83 -21.99
C ALA A 58 1.21 -4.36 -21.80
N GLU A 59 0.42 -4.85 -20.84
CA GLU A 59 0.23 -6.28 -20.59
C GLU A 59 -0.37 -6.98 -21.81
N ALA A 60 -1.43 -6.41 -22.39
CA ALA A 60 -2.06 -6.94 -23.59
C ALA A 60 -1.10 -6.98 -24.80
N SER A 61 -0.20 -6.00 -24.91
CA SER A 61 0.84 -6.00 -25.96
C SER A 61 1.86 -7.12 -25.74
N ILE A 62 2.28 -7.37 -24.49
CA ILE A 62 3.21 -8.45 -24.15
C ILE A 62 2.58 -9.82 -24.45
N GLU A 63 1.32 -10.03 -24.06
CA GLU A 63 0.61 -11.29 -24.31
C GLU A 63 0.53 -11.58 -25.81
N GLN A 64 0.21 -10.58 -26.64
CA GLN A 64 0.15 -10.73 -28.10
C GLN A 64 1.51 -11.12 -28.72
N LEU A 65 2.62 -10.62 -28.16
CA LEU A 65 3.97 -10.99 -28.59
C LEU A 65 4.32 -12.42 -28.21
N GLN A 66 3.93 -12.86 -27.01
CA GLN A 66 4.13 -14.24 -26.54
C GLN A 66 3.34 -15.25 -27.39
N VAL A 67 2.12 -14.92 -27.79
CA VAL A 67 1.27 -15.79 -28.63
C VAL A 67 1.81 -15.92 -30.06
N GLN A 68 2.50 -14.90 -30.60
CA GLN A 68 3.11 -14.94 -31.93
C GLN A 68 4.49 -15.62 -31.98
N GLY A 69 5.21 -15.70 -30.85
CA GLY A 69 6.54 -16.31 -30.74
C GLY A 69 6.52 -17.75 -30.24
N GLY A 70 5.58 -18.57 -30.73
CA GLY A 70 5.24 -19.87 -30.14
C GLY A 70 6.44 -20.75 -29.75
N GLU A 71 6.51 -21.10 -28.46
CA GLU A 71 6.58 -22.46 -27.90
C GLU A 71 6.43 -22.38 -26.36
N PRO A 72 5.48 -23.10 -25.73
CA PRO A 72 5.39 -23.20 -24.28
C PRO A 72 6.31 -24.32 -23.80
N GLU A 73 7.55 -23.98 -23.45
CA GLU A 73 8.42 -24.91 -22.72
C GLU A 73 8.10 -24.80 -21.22
N THR A 74 7.20 -25.66 -20.78
CA THR A 74 7.10 -26.07 -19.38
C THR A 74 8.40 -26.74 -18.96
N THR A 75 9.21 -26.09 -18.12
CA THR A 75 10.15 -26.80 -17.25
C THR A 75 9.68 -26.67 -15.82
N ALA A 76 9.18 -27.79 -15.33
CA ALA A 76 8.60 -27.98 -14.02
C ALA A 76 9.70 -28.22 -12.99
N ASP A 77 10.47 -27.20 -12.61
CA ASP A 77 11.47 -27.36 -11.55
C ASP A 77 12.00 -26.01 -11.05
N ASP A 78 11.52 -25.52 -9.90
CA ASP A 78 12.37 -25.41 -8.70
C ASP A 78 11.50 -25.04 -7.49
N ALA A 79 11.12 -26.07 -6.76
CA ALA A 79 10.70 -25.94 -5.39
C ALA A 79 11.88 -25.43 -4.55
N ARG A 80 11.90 -24.14 -4.17
CA ARG A 80 12.76 -23.67 -3.05
C ARG A 80 12.47 -22.30 -2.42
N VAL A 81 11.30 -21.68 -2.63
CA VAL A 81 10.90 -20.52 -1.80
C VAL A 81 10.11 -20.94 -0.55
N SER A 82 10.43 -22.09 0.05
CA SER A 82 10.05 -22.38 1.43
C SER A 82 11.19 -21.92 2.34
N GLY A 83 11.31 -20.61 2.55
CA GLY A 83 12.39 -20.08 3.37
C GLY A 83 12.43 -18.58 3.60
N ILE A 84 11.42 -17.82 3.16
CA ILE A 84 11.25 -16.47 3.69
C ILE A 84 10.26 -16.57 4.85
N ASP A 85 10.82 -16.88 6.01
CA ASP A 85 10.14 -16.71 7.29
C ASP A 85 9.98 -15.20 7.51
N TYR A 86 8.84 -14.66 7.11
CA TYR A 86 8.41 -13.28 7.37
C TYR A 86 7.92 -13.09 8.81
N SER A 87 8.32 -13.95 9.77
CA SER A 87 7.92 -13.82 11.17
C SER A 87 8.92 -13.03 12.02
N ASP A 88 10.09 -12.65 11.48
CA ASP A 88 11.18 -12.01 12.25
C ASP A 88 11.32 -10.49 11.99
N ASN A 89 10.37 -9.87 11.28
CA ASN A 89 10.37 -8.41 11.13
C ASN A 89 9.04 -7.81 11.57
N ASP A 90 8.80 -7.93 12.87
CA ASP A 90 7.73 -7.22 13.55
C ASP A 90 8.30 -5.88 14.07
N PRO A 91 8.02 -4.73 13.40
CA PRO A 91 8.53 -3.42 13.80
C PRO A 91 7.87 -2.89 15.09
N PHE A 92 6.96 -3.67 15.68
CA PHE A 92 6.17 -3.37 16.87
C PHE A 92 6.49 -4.30 18.06
N ALA A 93 7.65 -4.98 18.06
CA ALA A 93 8.15 -5.63 19.26
C ALA A 93 8.45 -4.55 20.32
N GLU A 94 7.40 -4.19 21.05
CA GLU A 94 7.41 -3.16 22.08
C GLU A 94 8.41 -3.57 23.15
N ALA A 95 9.28 -2.63 23.53
CA ALA A 95 10.17 -2.78 24.66
C ALA A 95 9.32 -3.03 25.91
N ASP A 96 9.29 -4.27 26.37
CA ASP A 96 8.71 -4.65 27.66
C ASP A 96 9.67 -4.16 28.77
N GLU A 97 9.50 -2.90 29.13
CA GLU A 97 10.17 -2.27 30.25
C GLU A 97 9.39 -2.56 31.54
N GLY A 98 9.70 -3.70 32.16
CA GLY A 98 9.67 -3.91 33.61
C GLY A 98 8.31 -3.93 34.32
N GLU A 99 7.88 -5.10 34.75
CA GLU A 99 6.97 -5.24 35.90
C GLU A 99 7.64 -6.12 36.97
N GLU A 100 8.27 -5.46 37.93
CA GLU A 100 8.85 -6.05 39.14
C GLU A 100 7.78 -6.83 39.91
N ALA A 101 7.99 -8.13 40.09
CA ALA A 101 7.16 -8.93 40.98
C ALA A 101 7.22 -8.34 42.41
N ASN A 102 6.08 -7.90 42.94
CA ASN A 102 5.93 -7.57 44.35
C ASN A 102 5.28 -8.75 45.09
N PRO A 103 6.07 -9.68 45.68
CA PRO A 103 5.52 -10.75 46.49
C PRO A 103 5.19 -10.23 47.90
N GLY A 104 3.96 -9.78 48.08
CA GLY A 104 3.29 -9.82 49.38
C GLY A 104 2.71 -8.51 49.86
N LEU A 105 1.39 -8.36 49.75
CA LEU A 105 0.61 -7.59 50.73
C LEU A 105 -0.91 -7.82 50.69
N PHE A 106 -1.39 -9.07 50.61
CA PHE A 106 -2.78 -9.40 50.97
C PHE A 106 -2.75 -10.82 51.55
N GLY A 107 -2.55 -11.03 52.85
CA GLY A 107 -3.45 -10.55 53.89
C GLY A 107 -4.63 -11.51 53.93
N ASP A 108 -4.46 -12.65 54.62
CA ASP A 108 -5.53 -13.59 54.98
C ASP A 108 -6.81 -12.83 55.32
N ASN A 109 -7.79 -12.87 54.41
CA ASN A 109 -9.13 -12.34 54.67
C ASN A 109 -9.92 -13.39 55.46
N PRO A 110 -10.28 -13.12 56.73
CA PRO A 110 -10.80 -14.11 57.66
C PRO A 110 -12.34 -14.14 57.72
N PHE A 111 -13.03 -14.00 56.59
CA PHE A 111 -14.51 -13.93 56.57
C PHE A 111 -15.14 -14.80 55.50
N GLY A 112 -15.95 -15.78 55.94
CA GLY A 112 -16.98 -16.40 55.10
C GLY A 112 -17.41 -17.80 55.53
N ASP A 113 -17.99 -17.93 56.72
CA ASP A 113 -18.83 -19.08 57.14
C ASP A 113 -19.96 -19.38 56.12
N GLU A 114 -20.02 -20.61 55.59
CA GLU A 114 -21.15 -21.58 55.65
C GLU A 114 -20.87 -22.85 54.80
#